data_AF-A0A7W7H2G2-F1
#
_entry.id   AF-A0A7W7H2G2-F1
#
_cell.length_a   1.000
_cell.length_b   1.000
_cell.length_c   1.000
_cell.angle_alpha   90.00
_cell.angle_beta   90.00
_cell.angle_gamma   90.00
#
_symmetry.space_group_name_H-M   'P 1'
#
loop_
_entity.id
_entity.type
_entity.pdbx_description
1 polymer ?
#
loop_
_entity_poly.entity_id
_entity_poly.type
_entity_poly.pdbx_seq_one_letter_code
_entity_poly.pdbx_strand_id
1 'polypeptide(L)' 'MQTRERMLPYVTVYIDVLDMDAALETISGLGGSVMVPPTRINDSLSFALFRDPAGNAVGLLQGEALTAA' A
#
# COMPACT_ATOMS: atom_id res chain seq x y z
N MET A 1 2.04 11.31 7.09
CA MET A 1 0.62 11.24 7.50
C MET A 1 -0.10 12.44 6.91
N GLN A 2 -1.09 12.24 6.04
CA GLN A 2 -1.79 13.33 5.34
C GLN A 2 -2.93 13.87 6.22
N THR A 3 -2.64 14.27 7.47
CA THR A 3 -3.64 14.85 8.37
C THR A 3 -4.03 16.25 7.91
N ARG A 4 -5.26 16.42 7.43
CA ARG A 4 -5.89 17.71 7.13
C ARG A 4 -6.85 18.09 8.25
N GLU A 5 -7.13 19.39 8.38
CA GLU A 5 -8.12 19.87 9.36
C GLU A 5 -9.47 19.15 9.15
N ARG A 6 -10.09 18.74 10.27
CA ARG A 6 -11.34 17.93 10.34
C ARG A 6 -11.22 16.46 9.93
N MET A 7 -10.02 15.91 9.73
CA MET A 7 -9.86 14.46 9.62
C MET A 7 -9.72 13.81 10.99
N LEU A 8 -10.52 12.77 11.25
CA LEU A 8 -10.37 11.95 12.46
C LEU A 8 -8.99 11.25 12.45
N PRO A 9 -8.37 11.03 13.62
CA PRO A 9 -7.15 10.26 13.71
C PRO A 9 -7.33 8.88 13.06
N TYR A 10 -6.33 8.46 12.29
CA TYR A 10 -6.34 7.16 11.62
C TYR A 10 -4.92 6.60 11.58
N VAL A 11 -4.83 5.28 11.40
CA VAL A 11 -3.58 4.55 11.21
C VAL A 11 -3.64 3.87 9.86
N THR A 12 -2.53 3.90 9.12
CA THR A 12 -2.35 3.11 7.92
C THR A 12 -1.25 2.09 8.18
N VAL A 13 -1.60 0.81 8.09
CA VAL A 13 -0.64 -0.30 8.18
C VAL A 13 -0.03 -0.52 6.80
N TYR A 14 1.29 -0.69 6.74
CA TYR A 14 2.00 -1.05 5.52
C TYR A 14 2.48 -2.49 5.59
N ILE A 15 2.29 -3.23 4.51
CA ILE A 15 2.73 -4.62 4.35
C ILE A 15 3.77 -4.65 3.24
N ASP A 16 4.94 -5.21 3.54
CA ASP A 16 5.99 -5.41 2.54
C ASP A 16 5.64 -6.60 1.63
N VAL A 17 5.75 -6.40 0.32
CA VAL A 17 5.43 -7.39 -0.70
C VAL A 17 6.58 -7.51 -1.69
N LEU A 18 6.80 -8.73 -2.18
CA LEU A 18 7.84 -9.00 -3.17
C LEU A 18 7.49 -8.41 -4.56
N ASP A 19 6.20 -8.45 -4.91
CA ASP A 19 5.67 -7.98 -6.18
C ASP A 19 4.35 -7.21 -5.94
N MET A 20 4.40 -5.90 -6.17
CA MET A 20 3.29 -4.97 -5.99
C MET A 20 2.14 -5.26 -6.95
N ASP A 21 2.44 -5.56 -8.21
CA ASP A 21 1.41 -5.74 -9.24
C ASP A 21 0.64 -7.04 -8.98
N ALA A 22 1.35 -8.13 -8.66
CA ALA A 22 0.72 -9.40 -8.29
C ALA A 22 -0.14 -9.29 -7.01
N ALA A 23 0.33 -8.51 -6.02
CA ALA A 23 -0.44 -8.25 -4.80
C ALA A 23 -1.72 -7.46 -5.11
N LEU A 24 -1.65 -6.42 -5.94
CA LEU A 24 -2.81 -5.60 -6.32
C LEU A 24 -3.81 -6.35 -7.19
N GLU A 25 -3.35 -7.25 -8.07
CA GLU A 25 -4.22 -8.16 -8.82
C GLU A 25 -5.02 -9.06 -7.86
N THR A 26 -4.32 -9.68 -6.91
CA THR A 26 -4.94 -10.53 -5.88
C THR A 26 -5.97 -9.75 -5.06
N ILE A 27 -5.62 -8.55 -4.59
CA ILE A 27 -6.52 -7.68 -3.84
C ILE A 27 -7.77 -7.35 -4.64
N SER A 28 -7.60 -6.99 -5.92
CA SER A 28 -8.72 -6.66 -6.80
C SER A 28 -9.63 -7.87 -7.03
N GLY A 29 -9.06 -9.06 -7.22
CA GLY A 29 -9.81 -10.32 -7.34
C GLY A 29 -10.59 -10.70 -6.08
N LEU A 30 -10.14 -10.27 -4.90
CA LEU A 30 -10.80 -10.47 -3.61
C LEU A 30 -11.81 -9.35 -3.25
N GLY A 31 -12.06 -8.40 -4.17
CA GLY A 31 -13.03 -7.32 -3.98
C GLY A 31 -12.46 -6.07 -3.30
N GLY A 32 -11.14 -5.97 -3.15
CA GLY A 32 -10.48 -4.73 -2.77
C GLY A 32 -10.39 -3.73 -3.94
N SER A 33 -10.14 -2.47 -3.62
CA SER A 33 -10.01 -1.41 -4.63
C SER A 33 -8.75 -0.58 -4.43
N VAL A 34 -7.99 -0.35 -5.49
CA VAL A 34 -6.79 0.50 -5.46
C VAL A 34 -7.19 1.96 -5.27
N MET A 35 -6.66 2.61 -4.21
CA MET A 35 -6.87 4.03 -3.93
C MET A 35 -5.72 4.90 -4.46
N VAL A 36 -4.50 4.42 -4.26
CA VAL A 36 -3.27 5.04 -4.78
C VAL A 36 -2.55 3.95 -5.57
N PRO A 37 -2.35 4.13 -6.88
CA PRO A 37 -1.63 3.16 -7.70
C PRO A 37 -0.16 3.06 -7.26
N PRO A 38 0.57 2.00 -7.68
CA PRO A 38 2.01 1.87 -7.44
C PRO A 38 2.75 3.17 -7.75
N THR A 39 3.32 3.76 -6.72
CA THR A 39 4.01 5.04 -6.77
C THR A 39 5.42 4.85 -6.22
N ARG A 40 6.44 5.19 -7.00
CA ARG A 40 7.83 5.20 -6.52
C ARG A 40 8.02 6.33 -5.52
N ILE A 41 8.57 6.01 -4.36
CA ILE A 41 9.05 6.98 -3.37
C ILE A 41 10.48 7.40 -3.73
N ASN A 42 11.31 6.43 -4.07
CA ASN A 42 12.68 6.60 -4.57
C ASN A 42 13.04 5.40 -5.46
N ASP A 43 14.31 5.29 -5.86
CA ASP A 43 14.79 4.24 -6.77
C ASP A 43 14.61 2.81 -6.23
N SER A 44 14.60 2.65 -4.90
CA SER A 44 14.58 1.34 -4.23
C SER A 44 13.29 1.07 -3.44
N LEU A 45 12.31 1.98 -3.44
CA LEU A 45 11.09 1.85 -2.64
C LEU A 45 9.87 2.37 -3.38
N SER A 46 8.86 1.52 -3.49
CA SER A 46 7.54 1.86 -4.03
C SER A 46 6.45 1.59 -3.00
N PHE A 47 5.34 2.32 -3.08
CA PHE A 47 4.15 2.07 -2.27
C PHE A 47 2.88 2.11 -3.10
N ALA A 48 1.84 1.46 -2.59
CA ALA A 48 0.47 1.61 -3.08
C ALA A 48 -0.48 1.68 -1.87
N LEU A 49 -1.68 2.21 -2.06
CA LEU A 49 -2.75 2.12 -1.07
C LEU A 49 -3.96 1.45 -1.69
N PHE A 50 -4.58 0.53 -0.96
CA PHE A 50 -5.85 -0.06 -1.34
C PHE A 50 -6.86 0.05 -0.20
N ARG A 51 -8.12 -0.19 -0.55
CA ARG A 51 -9.23 -0.34 0.38
C ARG A 51 -9.71 -1.78 0.35
N ASP A 52 -9.84 -2.41 1.52
CA ASP A 52 -10.43 -3.75 1.63
C ASP A 52 -11.97 -3.68 1.58
N PRO A 53 -12.67 -4.83 1.47
CA PRO A 53 -14.14 -4.86 1.49
C PRO A 53 -14.78 -4.32 2.78
N ALA A 54 -14.05 -4.27 3.89
CA ALA A 54 -14.51 -3.69 5.16
C ALA A 54 -14.32 -2.16 5.22
N GLY A 55 -13.72 -1.55 4.19
CA GLY A 55 -13.50 -0.13 4.08
C GLY A 55 -12.19 0.37 4.69
N ASN A 56 -11.31 -0.51 5.17
CA ASN A 56 -10.02 -0.15 5.76
C ASN A 56 -9.02 0.29 4.68
N ALA A 57 -8.25 1.34 4.96
CA ALA A 57 -7.15 1.76 4.11
C ALA A 57 -5.85 1.06 4.55
N VAL A 58 -5.26 0.27 3.65
CA VAL A 58 -4.02 -0.48 3.89
C VAL A 58 -2.99 -0.11 2.82
N GLY A 59 -1.75 0.02 3.24
CA GLY A 59 -0.63 0.28 2.35
C GLY A 59 0.16 -0.98 2.02
N LEU A 60 0.68 -1.00 0.80
CA LEU A 60 1.70 -1.95 0.38
C LEU A 60 3.01 -1.20 0.21
N LEU A 61 4.11 -1.87 0.56
CA LEU A 61 5.46 -1.44 0.25
C LEU A 61 6.14 -2.52 -0.58
N GLN A 62 6.92 -2.10 -1.55
CA GLN A 62 7.88 -2.97 -2.22
C GLN A 62 9.22 -2.25 -2.19
N GLY A 63 10.09 -2.72 -1.31
CA GLY A 63 11.51 -2.37 -1.36
C GLY A 63 12.27 -3.29 -2.30
N GLU A 64 13.47 -2.87 -2.73
CA GLU A 64 14.46 -3.89 -3.05
C GLU A 64 14.68 -4.76 -1.81
N ALA A 65 14.71 -6.08 -1.99
CA ALA A 65 14.99 -7.00 -0.91
C ALA A 65 16.23 -6.48 -0.17
N LEU A 66 16.13 -6.29 1.15
CA LEU A 66 17.31 -6.10 1.97
C LEU A 66 18.18 -7.33 1.70
N THR A 67 19.19 -7.21 0.84
CA THR A 67 20.27 -8.16 0.78
C THR A 67 20.94 -8.01 2.14
N ALA A 68 20.53 -8.86 3.07
CA ALA A 68 21.19 -9.01 4.35
C ALA A 68 22.63 -9.41 4.03
N ALA A 69 23.54 -8.44 4.11
CA ALA A 69 24.97 -8.66 4.13
C ALA A 69 25.38 -9.23 5.49
#